data_AF-A0A2G9YWY7-F1
#
_entry.id   AF-A0A2G9YWY7-F1
#
_cell.length_a   1.000
_cell.length_b   1.000
_cell.length_c   1.000
_cell.angle_alpha   90.00
_cell.angle_beta   90.00
_cell.angle_gamma   90.00
#
_symmetry.space_group_name_H-M   'P 1'
#
loop_
_entity.id
_entity.type
_entity.pdbx_description
1 polymer ?
#
loop_
_entity_poly.entity_id
_entity_poly.type
_entity_poly.pdbx_seq_one_letter_code
_entity_poly.pdbx_strand_id
1 'polypeptide(L)'
;MFILDGKICYNNLSGKIKHLPDIMYYVYALQSLKDKKLYIGYSSDLRRRLSQHKFGGSISTKRRLPFRCIFYEAFVAKEDAKRRERYFKTNNGKKALRLILRRSLEP
;
A
#
# COMPACT_ATOMS: atom_id res chain seq x y z
N MET A 1 0.50 -21.45 1.45
CA MET A 1 1.65 -20.65 1.90
C MET A 1 1.92 -21.01 3.36
N PHE A 2 3.17 -21.06 3.79
CA PHE A 2 3.60 -21.39 5.15
C PHE A 2 4.87 -20.61 5.52
N ILE A 3 5.25 -20.58 6.80
CA ILE A 3 6.51 -19.96 7.23
C ILE A 3 7.58 -21.05 7.40
N LEU A 4 8.76 -20.83 6.84
CA LEU A 4 9.95 -21.67 7.02
C LEU A 4 11.17 -20.75 7.14
N ASP A 5 11.96 -20.92 8.21
CA ASP A 5 13.14 -20.09 8.51
C ASP A 5 12.88 -18.58 8.46
N GLY A 6 11.71 -18.16 8.97
CA GLY A 6 11.29 -16.75 8.97
C GLY A 6 10.86 -16.21 7.60
N LYS A 7 10.85 -17.03 6.54
CA LYS A 7 10.40 -16.65 5.20
C LYS A 7 9.01 -17.19 4.91
N ILE A 8 8.23 -16.41 4.15
CA ILE A 8 6.94 -16.87 3.63
C ILE A 8 7.20 -17.73 2.40
N CYS A 9 6.80 -19.00 2.46
CA CYS A 9 7.04 -20.01 1.45
C CYS A 9 5.75 -20.55 0.82
N TYR A 10 5.88 -21.11 -0.38
CA TYR A 10 4.81 -21.76 -1.13
C TYR A 10 5.35 -22.89 -1.99
N ASN A 11 4.51 -23.89 -2.26
CA ASN A 11 4.82 -24.92 -3.26
C ASN A 11 4.44 -24.38 -4.63
N ASN A 12 5.37 -24.43 -5.58
CA ASN A 12 5.05 -24.13 -6.96
C ASN A 12 4.40 -25.35 -7.65
N LEU A 13 4.01 -25.19 -8.92
CA LEU A 13 3.37 -26.26 -9.69
C LEU A 13 4.25 -27.52 -9.88
N SER A 14 5.57 -27.41 -9.72
CA SER A 14 6.49 -28.55 -9.79
C SER A 14 6.80 -29.17 -8.42
N GLY A 15 6.05 -28.80 -7.37
CA GLY A 15 6.24 -29.31 -6.01
C GLY A 15 7.49 -28.79 -5.29
N LYS A 16 8.24 -27.86 -5.89
CA LYS A 16 9.40 -27.23 -5.27
C LYS A 16 8.96 -26.13 -4.32
N ILE A 17 9.59 -26.08 -3.15
CA ILE A 17 9.42 -24.97 -2.20
C ILE A 17 10.09 -23.73 -2.77
N LYS A 18 9.33 -22.63 -2.87
CA LYS A 18 9.84 -21.29 -3.15
C LYS A 18 9.46 -20.36 -2.01
N HIS A 19 10.26 -19.32 -1.81
CA HIS A 19 9.94 -18.24 -0.88
C HIS A 19 9.49 -16.98 -1.64
N LEU A 20 8.71 -16.14 -0.97
CA LEU A 20 8.45 -14.78 -1.44
C LEU A 20 9.75 -13.96 -1.48
N PRO A 21 9.83 -12.92 -2.33
CA PRO A 21 10.98 -12.05 -2.37
C PRO A 21 11.26 -11.39 -1.02
N ASP A 22 12.54 -11.21 -0.69
CA ASP A 22 12.96 -10.53 0.55
C ASP A 22 12.55 -9.03 0.54
N ILE A 23 12.46 -8.42 -0.65
CA ILE A 23 11.98 -7.06 -0.83
C ILE A 23 10.65 -7.09 -1.58
N MET A 24 9.62 -6.56 -0.92
CA MET A 24 8.31 -6.32 -1.51
C MET A 24 8.08 -4.81 -1.68
N TYR A 25 7.25 -4.46 -2.63
CA TYR A 25 6.92 -3.09 -2.96
C TYR A 25 5.44 -2.82 -2.75
N TYR A 26 5.10 -1.69 -2.14
CA TYR A 26 3.75 -1.42 -1.68
C TYR A 26 3.23 -0.13 -2.30
N VAL A 27 1.99 -0.18 -2.79
CA VAL A 27 1.18 1.01 -3.06
C VAL A 27 0.12 1.08 -1.98
N TYR A 28 -0.07 2.25 -1.38
CA TYR A 28 -0.98 2.42 -0.25
C TYR A 28 -1.86 3.65 -0.41
N ALA A 29 -3.05 3.60 0.22
CA ALA A 29 -3.93 4.74 0.34
C ALA A 29 -4.20 5.08 1.82
N LEU A 30 -3.95 6.34 2.17
CA LEU A 30 -4.25 6.91 3.47
C LEU A 30 -5.44 7.84 3.34
N GLN A 31 -6.37 7.77 4.28
CA GLN A 31 -7.45 8.74 4.43
C GLN A 31 -7.09 9.72 5.54
N SER A 32 -7.10 11.02 5.24
CA SER A 32 -7.03 12.03 6.28
C SER A 32 -8.34 12.00 7.06
N LEU A 33 -8.27 11.93 8.38
CA LEU A 33 -9.47 12.04 9.22
C LEU A 33 -9.98 13.47 9.32
N LYS A 34 -9.12 14.46 9.01
CA LYS A 34 -9.42 15.90 9.02
C LYS A 34 -10.22 16.34 7.80
N ASP A 35 -9.73 16.04 6.59
CA ASP A 35 -10.37 16.49 5.34
C ASP A 35 -11.06 15.38 4.55
N LYS A 36 -11.02 14.14 5.05
CA LYS A 36 -11.57 12.92 4.43
C LYS A 36 -11.01 12.60 3.04
N LYS A 37 -10.01 13.35 2.54
CA LYS A 37 -9.38 13.11 1.23
C LYS A 37 -8.29 12.06 1.33
N LEU A 38 -8.06 11.39 0.22
CA LEU A 38 -7.04 10.36 0.09
C LEU A 38 -5.65 10.93 -0.21
N TYR A 39 -4.63 10.26 0.31
CA TYR A 39 -3.24 10.34 -0.11
C TYR A 39 -2.82 8.98 -0.64
N ILE A 40 -2.23 8.94 -1.82
CA ILE A 40 -1.75 7.70 -2.45
C ILE A 40 -0.25 7.79 -2.56
N GLY A 41 0.43 6.75 -2.10
CA GLY A 41 1.88 6.69 -2.14
C GLY A 41 2.39 5.29 -2.39
N TYR A 42 3.71 5.21 -2.51
CA TYR A 42 4.47 3.99 -2.73
C TYR A 42 5.64 3.90 -1.75
N SER A 43 6.04 2.68 -1.36
CA SER A 43 7.24 2.40 -0.55
C SER A 43 7.67 0.94 -0.68
N SER A 44 8.96 0.64 -0.54
CA SER A 44 9.44 -0.74 -0.28
C SER A 44 9.34 -1.14 1.19
N ASP A 45 9.05 -0.18 2.08
CA ASP A 45 8.82 -0.40 3.51
C ASP A 45 7.57 0.37 3.92
N LEU A 46 6.44 -0.34 3.93
CA LEU A 46 5.15 0.23 4.28
C LEU A 46 5.10 0.63 5.77
N ARG A 47 5.63 -0.21 6.67
CA ARG A 47 5.56 0.02 8.12
C ARG A 47 6.29 1.30 8.51
N ARG A 48 7.52 1.47 8.04
CA ARG A 48 8.31 2.70 8.26
C ARG A 48 7.60 3.91 7.69
N ARG A 49 7.00 3.79 6.49
CA ARG A 49 6.33 4.91 5.84
C ARG A 49 5.05 5.34 6.56
N LEU A 50 4.26 4.39 7.06
CA LEU A 50 3.09 4.67 7.89
C LEU A 50 3.48 5.37 9.20
N SER A 51 4.56 4.91 9.84
CA SER A 51 5.12 5.55 11.04
C SER A 51 5.53 7.01 10.76
N GLN A 52 6.25 7.26 9.67
CA GLN A 52 6.62 8.63 9.25
C GLN A 52 5.41 9.54 9.06
N HIS A 53 4.35 9.05 8.43
CA HIS A 53 3.13 9.84 8.26
C HIS A 53 2.44 10.13 9.59
N LYS A 54 2.44 9.19 10.55
CA LYS A 54 1.90 9.42 11.91
C LYS A 54 2.57 10.62 12.60
N PHE A 55 3.89 10.79 12.42
CA PHE A 55 4.67 11.87 13.03
C PHE A 55 4.82 13.12 12.15
N GLY A 56 4.10 13.21 11.02
CA GLY A 56 4.14 14.39 10.15
C GLY A 56 5.43 14.57 9.36
N GLY A 57 6.18 13.49 9.12
CA GLY A 57 7.47 13.50 8.40
C GLY A 57 7.39 13.80 6.89
N SER A 58 6.25 14.28 6.38
CA SER A 58 6.11 14.75 5.00
C SER A 58 5.34 16.07 5.00
N ILE A 59 5.94 17.11 4.40
CA ILE A 59 5.43 18.49 4.33
C ILE A 59 4.00 18.52 3.79
N SER A 60 3.73 17.74 2.73
CA SER A 60 2.43 17.67 2.07
C SER A 60 1.33 16.97 2.89
N THR A 61 1.71 16.16 3.88
CA THR A 61 0.76 15.42 4.72
C THR A 61 0.64 16.01 6.12
N LYS A 62 1.65 16.72 6.64
CA LYS A 62 1.66 17.25 8.02
C LYS A 62 0.42 18.09 8.35
N ARG A 63 -0.02 18.95 7.42
CA ARG A 63 -1.21 19.83 7.60
C ARG A 63 -2.56 19.10 7.60
N ARG A 64 -2.56 17.84 7.18
CA ARG A 64 -3.74 17.00 6.94
C ARG A 64 -3.85 15.82 7.92
N LEU A 65 -2.99 15.78 8.94
CA LEU A 65 -3.08 14.79 10.01
C LEU A 65 -4.39 14.91 10.80
N PRO A 66 -4.85 13.83 11.46
CA PRO A 66 -4.29 12.47 11.44
C PRO A 66 -4.69 11.67 10.18
N PHE A 67 -3.93 10.61 9.85
CA PHE A 67 -4.22 9.69 8.74
C PHE A 67 -4.53 8.28 9.24
N ARG A 68 -5.47 7.61 8.56
CA ARG A 68 -5.75 6.17 8.67
C ARG A 68 -5.31 5.48 7.38
N CYS A 69 -4.52 4.42 7.47
CA CYS A 69 -4.27 3.53 6.34
C CYS A 69 -5.53 2.69 6.10
N ILE A 70 -6.10 2.77 4.90
CA ILE A 70 -7.33 2.05 4.56
C ILE A 70 -7.14 1.04 3.43
N PHE A 71 -5.95 1.03 2.81
CA PHE A 71 -5.66 0.16 1.68
C PHE A 71 -4.17 0.03 1.43
N TYR A 72 -3.73 -1.15 1.00
CA TYR A 72 -2.45 -1.33 0.33
C TYR A 72 -2.49 -2.54 -0.62
N GLU A 73 -1.69 -2.49 -1.68
CA GLU A 73 -1.38 -3.60 -2.58
C GLU A 73 0.13 -3.88 -2.52
N ALA A 74 0.52 -5.15 -2.54
CA ALA A 74 1.90 -5.59 -2.52
C ALA A 74 2.32 -6.16 -3.89
N PHE A 75 3.55 -5.85 -4.31
CA PHE A 75 4.10 -6.19 -5.61
C PHE A 75 5.50 -6.75 -5.45
N VAL A 76 5.85 -7.72 -6.29
CA VAL A 76 7.21 -8.26 -6.41
C VAL A 76 8.11 -7.32 -7.20
N ALA A 77 7.60 -6.74 -8.29
CA ALA A 77 8.34 -5.82 -9.15
C ALA A 77 8.06 -4.35 -8.78
N LYS A 78 9.13 -3.55 -8.69
CA LYS A 78 9.09 -2.13 -8.37
C LYS A 78 8.32 -1.33 -9.43
N GLU A 79 8.49 -1.69 -10.68
CA GLU A 79 7.95 -1.02 -11.85
C GLU A 79 6.42 -1.18 -11.90
N ASP A 80 5.92 -2.35 -11.52
CA ASP A 80 4.49 -2.64 -11.42
C ASP A 80 3.84 -1.79 -10.34
N ALA A 81 4.44 -1.75 -9.14
CA ALA A 81 3.98 -0.90 -8.06
C ALA A 81 3.99 0.59 -8.45
N LYS A 82 5.06 1.07 -9.10
CA LYS A 82 5.10 2.46 -9.59
C LYS A 82 4.05 2.75 -10.66
N ARG A 83 3.81 1.83 -11.59
CA ARG A 83 2.76 1.94 -12.61
C ARG A 83 1.38 2.02 -11.95
N ARG A 84 1.15 1.17 -10.94
CA ARG A 84 -0.10 1.16 -10.16
C ARG A 84 -0.32 2.45 -9.37
N GLU A 85 0.73 2.95 -8.70
CA GLU A 85 0.67 4.22 -7.97
C GLU A 85 0.29 5.38 -8.90
N ARG A 86 0.93 5.46 -10.08
CA ARG A 86 0.58 6.45 -11.10
C ARG A 86 -0.86 6.30 -11.56
N TYR A 87 -1.31 5.09 -11.83
CA TYR A 87 -2.70 4.83 -12.21
C TYR A 87 -3.68 5.32 -11.14
N PHE A 88 -3.48 4.99 -9.87
CA PHE A 88 -4.35 5.44 -8.78
C PHE A 88 -4.40 6.97 -8.60
N LYS A 89 -3.37 7.69 -9.04
CA LYS A 89 -3.37 9.17 -9.02
C LYS A 89 -4.22 9.78 -10.16
N THR A 90 -4.56 9.01 -11.20
CA THR A 90 -5.47 9.44 -12.29
C THR A 90 -6.94 9.48 -11.84
N ASN A 91 -7.81 10.12 -12.63
CA ASN A 91 -9.24 10.16 -12.34
C ASN A 91 -9.89 8.76 -12.37
N ASN A 92 -9.54 7.93 -13.37
CA ASN A 92 -10.05 6.58 -13.49
C ASN A 92 -9.55 5.69 -12.35
N GLY A 93 -8.28 5.81 -11.98
CA GLY A 93 -7.74 5.08 -10.83
C GLY A 93 -8.36 5.49 -9.50
N LYS A 94 -8.66 6.78 -9.29
CA LYS A 94 -9.42 7.23 -8.11
C LYS A 94 -10.85 6.65 -8.08
N LYS A 95 -11.52 6.53 -9.23
CA LYS A 95 -12.84 5.88 -9.33
C LYS A 95 -12.74 4.39 -8.96
N ALA A 96 -11.77 3.68 -9.55
CA ALA A 96 -11.53 2.27 -9.24
C ALA A 96 -11.22 2.05 -7.75
N LEU A 97 -10.38 2.91 -7.16
CA LEU A 97 -10.03 2.83 -5.74
C LEU A 97 -11.26 3.09 -4.84
N ARG A 98 -12.12 4.04 -5.18
CA ARG A 98 -13.39 4.26 -4.46
C ARG A 98 -14.33 3.07 -4.53
N LEU A 99 -14.36 2.34 -5.65
CA LEU A 99 -15.15 1.13 -5.78
C LEU A 99 -14.63 0.03 -4.85
N ILE A 100 -13.32 -0.19 -4.83
CA ILE A 100 -12.67 -1.16 -3.93
C ILE A 100 -12.93 -0.78 -2.46
N LEU A 101 -12.84 0.50 -2.13
CA LEU A 101 -12.92 1.02 -0.77
C LEU A 101 -14.31 1.49 -0.36
N ARG A 102 -15.37 1.01 -1.03
CA ARG A 102 -16.75 1.46 -0.80
C ARG A 102 -17.12 1.46 0.69
N ARG A 103 -16.88 0.34 1.38
CA ARG A 103 -17.15 0.20 2.83
C ARG A 103 -16.17 0.94 3.72
N SER A 104 -14.90 1.01 3.33
CA SER A 104 -13.86 1.66 4.13
C SER A 104 -13.94 3.20 4.10
N LEU A 105 -14.65 3.75 3.11
CA LEU A 105 -14.91 5.17 2.94
C LEU A 105 -16.30 5.61 3.39
N GLU A 106 -17.15 4.68 3.84
CA GLU A 106 -18.43 5.03 4.44
C GLU A 106 -18.20 5.90 5.70
N PRO A 107 -19.02 6.96 5.92
CA PRO A 107 -18.91 7.86 7.08
C PRO A 107 -18.99 7.14 8.42
#